data_AF-A0A6B9Y839-F1
#
_entry.id   AF-A0A6B9Y839-F1
#
_cell.length_a   1.000
_cell.length_b   1.000
_cell.length_c   1.000
_cell.angle_alpha   90.00
_cell.angle_beta   90.00
_cell.angle_gamma   90.00
#
_symmetry.space_group_name_H-M   'P 1'
#
loop_
_entity.id
_entity.type
_entity.pdbx_description
1 polymer ?
#
loop_
_entity_poly.entity_id
_entity_poly.type
_entity_poly.pdbx_seq_one_letter_code
_entity_poly.pdbx_strand_id
1 'polypeptide(L)' 'MHTREFEPLRGVLAEADEPLTAREILSLLEEREEFDNPHRVATVLGRWAERGEVEVIADSPYRYRLNT' A
#
# COMPACT_ATOMS: atom_id res chain seq x y z
N MET A 1 -4.63 14.20 7.43
CA MET A 1 -5.53 13.03 7.50
C MET A 1 -5.31 12.21 6.24
N HIS A 2 -4.40 11.22 6.26
CA HIS A 2 -4.10 10.36 5.09
C HIS A 2 -5.12 9.22 4.91
N THR A 3 -6.28 9.32 5.57
CA THR A 3 -7.32 8.29 5.50
C THR A 3 -7.88 8.15 4.09
N ARG A 4 -7.99 9.28 3.36
CA ARG A 4 -8.44 9.29 1.96
C ARG A 4 -7.45 8.58 1.03
N GLU A 5 -6.15 8.85 1.19
CA GLU A 5 -5.09 8.17 0.42
C GLU A 5 -5.02 6.67 0.73
N PHE A 6 -5.36 6.26 1.95
CA PHE A 6 -5.29 4.84 2.31
C PHE A 6 -6.43 4.01 1.76
N GLU A 7 -7.61 4.59 1.60
CA GLU A 7 -8.80 3.89 1.11
C GLU A 7 -8.58 3.17 -0.24
N PRO A 8 -8.03 3.80 -1.29
CA PRO A 8 -7.72 3.11 -2.54
C PRO A 8 -6.59 2.08 -2.39
N LEU A 9 -5.57 2.36 -1.57
CA LEU A 9 -4.49 1.39 -1.31
C LEU A 9 -5.00 0.15 -0.58
N ARG A 10 -5.91 0.33 0.38
CA ARG A 10 -6.58 -0.73 1.11
C ARG A 10 -7.43 -1.57 0.16
N GLY A 11 -8.13 -0.97 -0.79
CA GLY A 11 -8.86 -1.70 -1.83
C GLY A 11 -7.94 -2.67 -2.60
N VAL A 12 -6.84 -2.16 -3.14
CA VAL A 12 -5.85 -2.97 -3.87
C VAL A 12 -5.27 -4.08 -2.99
N LEU A 13 -4.90 -3.78 -1.74
CA LEU A 13 -4.35 -4.79 -0.83
C LEU A 13 -5.38 -5.83 -0.36
N ALA A 14 -6.66 -5.49 -0.35
CA ALA A 14 -7.73 -6.40 0.04
C ALA A 14 -8.08 -7.38 -1.09
N GLU A 15 -7.90 -6.96 -2.34
CA GLU A 15 -8.08 -7.81 -3.52
C GLU A 15 -6.85 -8.69 -3.82
N ALA A 16 -5.69 -8.37 -3.23
CA ALA A 16 -4.46 -9.10 -3.44
C ALA A 16 -4.36 -10.35 -2.55
N ASP A 17 -4.24 -11.52 -3.19
CA ASP A 17 -4.00 -12.80 -2.49
C ASP A 17 -2.55 -12.92 -1.95
N GLU A 18 -1.61 -12.15 -2.52
CA GLU A 18 -0.19 -12.15 -2.15
C GLU A 18 0.30 -10.74 -1.76
N PRO A 19 1.35 -10.63 -0.92
CA PRO A 19 1.94 -9.35 -0.57
C PRO A 19 2.51 -8.62 -1.80
N LEU A 20 2.07 -7.39 -1.98
CA LEU A 20 2.43 -6.55 -3.14
C LEU A 20 3.51 -5.54 -2.79
N THR A 21 4.36 -5.25 -3.76
CA THR A 21 5.33 -4.16 -3.67
C THR A 21 4.66 -2.81 -3.89
N ALA A 22 5.27 -1.73 -3.40
CA ALA A 22 4.76 -0.38 -3.63
C ALA A 22 4.60 -0.03 -5.13
N ARG A 23 5.41 -0.64 -6.00
CA ARG A 23 5.33 -0.44 -7.46
C ARG A 23 4.16 -1.20 -8.08
N GLU A 24 3.90 -2.42 -7.62
CA GLU A 24 2.75 -3.21 -8.09
C GLU A 24 1.45 -2.55 -7.65
N ILE A 25 1.36 -2.13 -6.38
CA ILE A 25 0.21 -1.40 -5.85
C ILE A 25 -0.06 -0.16 -6.70
N LEU A 26 0.97 0.65 -6.98
CA LEU A 26 0.82 1.81 -7.86
C LEU A 26 0.34 1.46 -9.26
N SER A 27 0.73 0.29 -9.77
CA SER A 27 0.35 -0.15 -11.11
C SER A 27 -1.09 -0.61 -11.19
N LEU A 28 -1.62 -1.16 -10.09
CA LEU A 28 -2.99 -1.65 -9.93
C LEU A 28 -3.98 -0.55 -9.56
N LEU A 29 -3.52 0.59 -9.04
CA LEU A 29 -4.38 1.75 -8.83
C LEU A 29 -4.93 2.26 -10.17
N GLU A 30 -6.26 2.23 -10.28
CA GLU A 30 -7.00 2.78 -11.43
C GLU A 30 -6.91 4.32 -11.46
N GLU A 31 -6.94 4.97 -10.29
CA GLU A 31 -6.83 6.43 -10.13
C GLU A 31 -5.40 6.85 -9.76
N ARG A 32 -4.57 7.09 -10.79
CA ARG A 32 -3.15 7.47 -10.60
C ARG A 32 -2.91 8.93 -10.19
N GLU A 33 -3.94 9.76 -10.13
CA GLU A 33 -3.77 11.20 -9.83
C GLU A 33 -3.35 11.46 -8.37
N GLU A 34 -3.75 10.59 -7.43
CA GLU A 34 -3.38 10.74 -6.02
C GLU A 34 -2.04 10.08 -5.68
N PHE A 35 -1.53 9.20 -6.55
CA PHE A 35 -0.26 8.50 -6.36
C PHE A 35 0.62 8.61 -7.61
N ASP A 36 1.61 9.50 -7.53
CA ASP A 36 2.54 9.83 -8.58
C ASP A 36 3.83 8.97 -8.55
N ASN A 37 4.13 8.32 -7.43
CA ASN A 37 5.38 7.56 -7.22
C ASN A 37 5.21 6.41 -6.22
N PRO A 38 5.85 5.23 -6.43
CA PRO A 38 5.88 4.14 -5.45
C PRO A 38 6.36 4.56 -4.05
N HIS A 39 7.24 5.55 -3.94
CA HIS A 39 7.69 6.06 -2.64
C HIS A 39 6.56 6.68 -1.81
N ARG A 40 5.59 7.34 -2.46
CA ARG A 40 4.42 7.89 -1.77
C ARG A 40 3.53 6.78 -1.22
N VAL A 41 3.31 5.73 -2.01
CA VAL A 41 2.62 4.51 -1.58
C VAL A 41 3.31 3.91 -0.35
N ALA A 42 4.63 3.71 -0.41
CA ALA A 42 5.41 3.17 0.71
C ALA A 42 5.30 4.04 1.98
N THR A 43 5.27 5.37 1.84
CA THR A 43 5.13 6.31 2.96
C THR A 43 3.76 6.19 3.63
N VAL A 44 2.69 6.11 2.86
CA VAL A 44 1.34 5.94 3.40
C VAL A 44 1.24 4.58 4.11
N LEU A 45 1.64 3.49 3.45
CA LEU A 45 1.57 2.14 4.00
C LEU A 45 2.43 1.97 5.25
N GLY A 46 3.63 2.58 5.31
CA GLY A 46 4.48 2.57 6.50
C GLY A 46 3.78 3.15 7.73
N ARG A 47 3.03 4.25 7.56
CA ARG A 47 2.27 4.86 8.66
C ARG A 47 1.10 3.98 9.13
N TRP A 48 0.47 3.24 8.22
CA TRP A 48 -0.59 2.30 8.57
C TRP A 48 -0.04 1.01 9.19
N ALA A 49 1.19 0.64 8.86
CA ALA A 49 1.90 -0.44 9.50
C ALA A 49 2.26 -0.13 10.96
N GLU A 50 2.66 1.11 11.26
CA GLU A 50 2.82 1.58 12.65
C GLU A 50 1.53 1.45 13.47
N ARG A 51 0.36 1.47 12.82
CA ARG A 51 -0.96 1.30 13.44
C ARG A 51 -1.39 -0.16 13.53
N GLY A 52 -0.65 -1.09 12.93
CA GLY A 52 -0.97 -2.51 12.87
C GLY A 52 -1.97 -2.90 11.78
N GLU A 53 -2.43 -1.97 10.95
CA GLU A 53 -3.42 -2.22 9.88
C GLU A 53 -2.77 -2.83 8.62
N VAL A 54 -1.47 -2.63 8.45
CA VAL A 54 -0.68 -3.13 7.33
C VAL A 54 0.54 -3.89 7.87
N GLU A 55 0.83 -5.04 7.28
CA GLU A 55 2.07 -5.76 7.52
C GLU A 55 3.12 -5.32 6.48
N VAL A 56 4.32 -4.97 6.96
CA VAL A 56 5.48 -4.69 6.09
C VAL A 56 6.41 -5.88 6.14
N ILE A 57 6.58 -6.53 5.00
CA ILE A 57 7.48 -7.66 4.84
C ILE A 57 8.79 -7.11 4.28
N ALA A 58 9.85 -7.23 5.08
CA ALA A 58 11.20 -6.79 4.76
C ALA A 58 11.88 -7.74 3.75
N ASP A 59 11.34 -7.78 2.53
CA ASP A 59 11.91 -8.45 1.35
C ASP A 59 12.66 -7.42 0.48
N SER A 60 13.38 -7.88 -0.54
CA SER A 60 14.01 -7.02 -1.55
C SER A 60 13.32 -7.20 -2.90
N PRO A 61 12.36 -6.33 -3.27
CA PRO A 61 11.87 -5.11 -2.60
C PRO A 61 10.82 -5.33 -1.48
N TYR A 62 10.59 -4.31 -0.65
CA TYR A 62 9.58 -4.33 0.42
C TYR A 62 8.19 -4.66 -0.13
N ARG A 63 7.48 -5.52 0.59
CA ARG A 63 6.11 -5.93 0.28
C ARG A 63 5.14 -5.57 1.41
N TYR A 64 3.88 -5.40 1.04
CA TYR A 64 2.82 -4.93 1.91
C TYR A 64 1.60 -5.83 1.78
N ARG A 65 0.94 -6.09 2.91
CA ARG A 65 -0.32 -6.83 2.99
C ARG A 65 -1.21 -6.21 4.06
N LEU A 66 -2.53 -6.30 3.93
CA LEU A 66 -3.43 -5.93 5.02
C LEU A 66 -3.35 -6.94 6.16
N ASN A 67 -3.31 -6.43 7.39
CA ASN A 67 -3.65 -7.22 8.57
C ASN A 67 -5.17 -7.17 8.72
N THR A 68 -5.83 -8.27 8.36
CA THR A 68 -7.26 -8.49 8.60
C THR A 68 -7.42 -9.64 9.58
#